data_AF-A0A4R1KXN1-F1
#
_entry.id   AF-A0A4R1KXN1-F1
#
_cell.length_a   1.000
_cell.length_b   1.000
_cell.length_c   1.000
_cell.angle_alpha   90.00
_cell.angle_beta   90.00
_cell.angle_gamma   90.00
#
_symmetry.space_group_name_H-M   'P 1'
#
loop_
_entity.id
_entity.type
_entity.pdbx_description
1 polymer ?
#
loop_
_entity_poly.entity_id
_entity_poly.type
_entity_poly.pdbx_seq_one_letter_code
_entity_poly.pdbx_strand_id
1 'polypeptide(L)'
;MKATDSPLWVRMCSPNQPNDELTELRFSLSHNEQIKQELENFLYAQWLYLNSKARMELDDAMRKEYQHAAHAIAELTGLIFRPDKPETTTKILPLV
;
A
#
# COMPACT_ATOMS: atom_id res chain seq x y z
N MET A 1 8.77 14.99 -25.84
CA MET A 1 7.76 15.07 -24.77
C MET A 1 8.49 15.09 -23.44
N LYS A 2 8.10 15.96 -22.50
CA LYS A 2 8.69 15.94 -21.15
C LYS A 2 8.15 14.70 -20.43
N ALA A 3 8.98 14.03 -19.63
CA ALA A 3 8.61 12.80 -18.93
C ALA A 3 7.40 12.96 -17.98
N THR A 4 7.04 14.20 -17.62
CA THR A 4 5.92 14.58 -16.77
C THR A 4 4.54 14.43 -17.41
N ASP A 5 4.43 14.34 -18.74
CA ASP A 5 3.13 14.30 -19.44
C ASP A 5 2.57 12.87 -19.60
N SER A 6 3.30 11.85 -19.15
CA SER A 6 2.90 10.45 -19.28
C SER A 6 2.09 9.96 -18.06
N PRO A 7 1.14 9.02 -18.24
CA PRO A 7 0.44 8.40 -17.13
C PRO A 7 1.41 7.83 -16.08
N LEU A 8 1.04 7.90 -14.79
CA LEU A 8 1.92 7.50 -13.69
C LEU A 8 2.45 6.06 -13.83
N TRP A 9 1.61 5.12 -14.30
CA TRP A 9 2.03 3.73 -14.52
C TRP A 9 3.12 3.59 -15.61
N VAL A 10 3.13 4.46 -16.61
CA VAL A 10 4.18 4.50 -17.65
C VAL A 10 5.47 5.05 -17.04
N ARG A 11 5.37 6.07 -16.19
CA ARG A 11 6.50 6.68 -15.49
C ARG A 11 7.18 5.69 -14.52
N MET A 12 6.44 4.73 -13.95
CA MET A 12 7.04 3.66 -13.15
C MET A 12 8.05 2.82 -13.93
N CYS A 13 7.91 2.70 -15.26
CA CYS A 13 8.83 1.96 -16.13
C CYS A 13 10.08 2.79 -16.54
N SER A 14 10.17 4.06 -16.12
CA SER A 14 11.29 4.95 -16.41
C SER A 14 11.47 5.98 -15.28
N PRO A 15 11.92 5.52 -14.09
CA PRO A 15 11.96 6.34 -12.90
C PRO A 15 13.03 7.43 -13.02
N ASN A 16 12.59 8.69 -13.04
CA ASN A 16 13.46 9.86 -12.98
C ASN A 16 13.09 10.65 -11.70
N GLN A 17 14.08 10.90 -10.84
CA GLN A 17 14.01 11.68 -9.58
C GLN A 17 13.06 11.12 -8.48
N PRO A 18 13.60 10.33 -7.52
CA PRO A 18 12.78 9.53 -6.60
C PRO A 18 12.34 10.19 -5.27
N ASN A 19 13.00 11.25 -4.79
CA ASN A 19 12.88 11.63 -3.37
C ASN A 19 11.93 12.79 -3.06
N ASP A 20 11.80 13.79 -3.94
CA ASP A 20 11.03 15.00 -3.63
C ASP A 20 9.52 14.75 -3.79
N GLU A 21 9.10 14.01 -4.83
CA GLU A 21 7.68 13.73 -5.11
C GLU A 21 6.99 12.91 -4.00
N LEU A 22 7.68 11.94 -3.39
CA LEU A 22 7.10 11.10 -2.34
C LEU A 22 6.83 11.89 -1.06
N THR A 23 7.72 12.83 -0.73
CA THR A 23 7.58 13.67 0.46
C THR A 23 6.41 14.64 0.32
N GLU A 24 6.26 15.26 -0.85
CA GLU A 24 5.13 16.15 -1.17
C GLU A 24 3.78 15.42 -1.16
N LEU A 25 3.74 14.19 -1.69
CA LEU A 25 2.53 13.37 -1.68
C LEU A 25 2.14 12.95 -0.25
N ARG A 26 3.10 12.55 0.57
CA ARG A 26 2.85 12.24 1.99
C ARG A 26 2.32 13.45 2.75
N PHE A 27 2.91 14.62 2.53
CA PHE A 27 2.41 15.88 3.09
C PHE A 27 0.99 16.18 2.61
N SER A 28 0.69 16.01 1.32
CA SER A 28 -0.66 16.23 0.80
C SER A 28 -1.69 15.28 1.40
N LEU A 29 -1.34 14.00 1.55
CA LEU A 29 -2.19 12.99 2.20
C LEU A 29 -2.44 13.29 3.69
N SER A 30 -1.48 13.89 4.40
CA SER A 30 -1.67 14.26 5.81
C SER A 30 -2.66 15.41 6.03
N HIS A 31 -2.95 16.21 4.99
CA HIS A 31 -3.88 17.35 5.08
C HIS A 31 -5.30 17.00 4.63
N ASN A 32 -5.49 15.84 4.01
CA ASN A 32 -6.80 15.40 3.52
C ASN A 32 -7.13 14.00 4.05
N GLU A 33 -7.68 13.96 5.27
CA GLU A 33 -8.05 12.71 5.95
C GLU A 33 -9.08 11.88 5.16
N GLN A 34 -9.95 12.51 4.37
CA GLN A 34 -10.89 11.77 3.52
C GLN A 34 -10.16 10.97 2.44
N ILE A 35 -9.28 11.63 1.67
CA ILE A 35 -8.50 10.96 0.62
C ILE A 35 -7.60 9.87 1.21
N LYS A 36 -6.99 10.16 2.36
CA LYS A 36 -6.17 9.19 3.10
C LYS A 36 -6.97 7.94 3.47
N GLN A 37 -8.18 8.10 4.01
CA GLN A 37 -9.07 6.99 4.36
C GLN A 37 -9.54 6.22 3.13
N GLU A 38 -9.88 6.90 2.04
CA GLU A 38 -10.27 6.26 0.77
C GLU A 38 -9.11 5.44 0.19
N LEU A 39 -7.89 5.96 0.25
CA LEU A 39 -6.68 5.25 -0.20
C LEU A 39 -6.40 4.02 0.67
N GLU A 40 -6.50 4.14 1.99
CA GLU A 40 -6.32 3.00 2.91
C GLU A 40 -7.37 1.91 2.67
N ASN A 41 -8.65 2.31 2.53
CA ASN A 41 -9.74 1.38 2.20
C ASN A 41 -9.53 0.70 0.85
N PHE A 42 -9.08 1.43 -0.16
CA PHE A 42 -8.77 0.89 -1.48
C PHE A 42 -7.66 -0.16 -1.40
N LEU A 43 -6.54 0.15 -0.73
CA LEU A 43 -5.41 -0.77 -0.58
C LEU A 43 -5.81 -2.03 0.20
N TYR A 44 -6.62 -1.88 1.25
CA TYR A 44 -7.16 -3.00 2.00
C TYR A 44 -8.09 -3.88 1.15
N ALA A 45 -9.01 -3.28 0.39
CA ALA A 45 -9.90 -4.02 -0.51
C ALA A 45 -9.11 -4.77 -1.60
N GLN A 46 -8.08 -4.15 -2.16
CA GLN A 46 -7.21 -4.78 -3.15
C GLN A 46 -6.42 -5.95 -2.55
N TRP A 47 -5.90 -5.79 -1.32
CA TRP A 47 -5.26 -6.86 -0.59
C TRP A 47 -6.21 -8.06 -0.36
N LEU A 48 -7.45 -7.80 0.06
CA LEU A 48 -8.47 -8.84 0.21
C LEU A 48 -8.75 -9.58 -1.10
N TYR A 49 -8.90 -8.82 -2.20
CA TYR A 49 -9.16 -9.39 -3.52
C TYR A 49 -8.04 -10.34 -3.97
N LEU A 50 -6.78 -9.92 -3.86
CA LEU A 50 -5.62 -10.73 -4.26
C LEU A 50 -5.48 -12.00 -3.39
N ASN A 51 -5.70 -11.89 -2.07
CA ASN A 51 -5.71 -13.07 -1.21
C ASN A 51 -6.86 -14.03 -1.56
N SER A 52 -8.03 -13.50 -1.91
CA SER A 52 -9.16 -14.31 -2.37
C SER A 52 -8.82 -15.05 -3.66
N LYS A 53 -8.21 -14.36 -4.63
CA LYS A 53 -7.71 -14.98 -5.87
C LYS A 53 -6.69 -16.08 -5.60
N ALA A 54 -5.70 -15.83 -4.75
CA ALA A 54 -4.71 -16.84 -4.37
C ALA A 54 -5.35 -18.11 -3.76
N ARG A 55 -6.41 -17.97 -2.94
CA ARG A 55 -7.09 -19.12 -2.34
C ARG A 55 -7.84 -19.98 -3.34
N MET A 56 -8.35 -19.38 -4.41
CA MET A 56 -9.12 -20.06 -5.44
C MET A 56 -8.26 -20.57 -6.60
N GLU A 57 -7.01 -20.11 -6.71
CA GLU A 57 -6.11 -20.44 -7.82
C GLU A 57 -5.54 -21.85 -7.69
N LEU A 58 -5.62 -22.63 -8.77
CA LEU A 58 -5.13 -24.00 -8.85
C LEU A 58 -3.69 -24.06 -9.39
N ASP A 59 -3.28 -23.10 -10.22
CA ASP A 59 -1.90 -22.96 -10.67
C ASP A 59 -1.01 -22.38 -9.57
N ASP A 60 -0.01 -23.15 -9.13
CA ASP A 60 0.92 -22.75 -8.08
C ASP A 60 1.77 -21.52 -8.45
N ALA A 61 2.08 -21.30 -9.73
CA ALA A 61 2.84 -20.13 -10.16
C ALA A 61 1.99 -18.86 -10.02
N MET A 62 0.78 -18.87 -10.57
CA MET A 62 -0.16 -17.75 -10.42
C MET A 62 -0.58 -17.51 -8.97
N ARG A 63 -0.77 -18.58 -8.18
CA ARG A 63 -1.05 -18.44 -6.75
C ARG A 63 0.04 -17.65 -6.04
N LYS A 64 1.32 -17.96 -6.31
CA LYS A 64 2.46 -17.23 -5.74
C LYS A 64 2.48 -15.78 -6.18
N GLU A 65 2.21 -15.49 -7.45
CA GLU A 65 2.13 -14.10 -7.94
C GLU A 65 1.07 -13.29 -7.19
N TYR A 66 -0.14 -13.84 -7.00
CA TYR A 66 -1.18 -13.18 -6.22
C TYR A 66 -0.76 -12.94 -4.76
N GLN A 67 -0.08 -13.92 -4.14
CA GLN A 67 0.44 -13.80 -2.78
C GLN A 67 1.53 -12.72 -2.67
N HIS A 68 2.46 -12.67 -3.62
CA HIS A 68 3.50 -11.64 -3.66
C HIS A 68 2.91 -10.24 -3.86
N ALA A 69 1.95 -10.10 -4.77
CA ALA A 69 1.26 -8.84 -4.99
C ALA A 69 0.49 -8.39 -3.73
N ALA A 70 -0.21 -9.31 -3.06
CA ALA A 70 -0.88 -9.00 -1.79
C ALA A 70 0.12 -8.57 -0.71
N HIS A 71 1.25 -9.27 -0.60
CA HIS A 71 2.28 -8.92 0.38
C HIS A 71 2.86 -7.53 0.13
N ALA A 72 3.20 -7.21 -1.13
CA ALA A 72 3.71 -5.90 -1.51
C ALA A 72 2.72 -4.76 -1.17
N ILE A 73 1.41 -4.99 -1.38
CA ILE A 73 0.38 -4.02 -0.96
C ILE A 73 0.40 -3.84 0.56
N ALA A 74 0.46 -4.92 1.34
CA ALA A 74 0.49 -4.81 2.79
C ALA A 74 1.72 -4.03 3.29
N GLU A 75 2.90 -4.27 2.70
CA GLU A 75 4.12 -3.53 3.03
C GLU A 75 3.99 -2.05 2.67
N LEU A 76 3.51 -1.74 1.46
CA LEU A 76 3.29 -0.35 1.01
C LEU A 76 2.30 0.38 1.92
N THR A 77 1.17 -0.24 2.26
CA THR A 77 0.20 0.32 3.20
C THR A 77 0.87 0.63 4.54
N GLY A 78 1.70 -0.28 5.06
CA GLY A 78 2.50 -0.04 6.26
C GLY A 78 3.45 1.15 6.12
N LEU A 79 4.16 1.29 5.00
CA LEU A 79 5.07 2.40 4.74
C LEU A 79 4.37 3.77 4.56
N ILE A 80 3.08 3.78 4.24
CA ILE A 80 2.30 5.01 4.04
C ILE A 80 1.61 5.43 5.34
N PHE A 81 1.04 4.49 6.10
CA PHE A 81 0.14 4.80 7.21
C PHE A 81 0.59 4.33 8.59
N ARG A 82 1.61 3.46 8.70
CA ARG A 82 2.05 2.99 10.02
C ARG A 82 2.60 4.19 10.81
N PRO A 83 2.17 4.39 12.07
CA PRO A 83 2.74 5.44 12.90
C PRO A 83 4.24 5.18 13.16
N ASP A 84 5.05 6.23 13.15
CA ASP A 84 6.51 6.17 13.41
C ASP A 84 6.85 5.56 14.77
N LYS A 85 5.90 5.55 15.70
CA LYS A 85 5.98 4.80 16.95
C LYS A 85 4.91 3.71 16.94
N PRO A 86 5.26 2.43 17.13
CA PRO A 86 4.26 1.38 17.29
C PRO A 86 3.36 1.72 18.48
N GLU A 87 2.05 1.60 18.30
CA GLU A 87 1.12 1.66 19.42
C GLU A 87 1.46 0.53 20.39
N THR A 88 1.80 0.89 21.63
CA THR A 88 2.01 -0.07 22.71
C THR A 88 0.77 -0.92 22.89
N THR A 89 0.87 -2.22 22.60
CA THR A 89 -0.20 -3.21 22.77
C THR A 89 -0.48 -3.57 24.23
N THR A 90 -0.10 -2.71 25.19
CA THR A 90 -0.32 -2.90 26.62
C THR A 90 -1.77 -2.62 26.99
N LYS A 91 -2.72 -3.36 26.39
CA LYS A 91 -3.97 -3.64 27.08
C LYS A 91 -3.63 -4.64 28.16
N ILE A 92 -3.46 -4.15 29.38
CA ILE A 92 -3.34 -4.98 30.59
C ILE A 92 -4.58 -5.88 30.61
N LEU A 93 -4.39 -7.17 30.34
CA LEU A 93 -5.43 -8.16 30.59
C LEU A 93 -5.69 -8.17 32.10
N PRO A 94 -6.93 -7.98 32.57
CA PRO A 94 -7.22 -8.17 33.98
C PRO A 94 -6.96 -9.63 34.32
N LEU A 95 -6.11 -9.88 35.32
CA LEU A 95 -5.99 -11.21 35.92
C LEU A 95 -7.37 -11.58 36.48
N VAL A 96 -7.94 -12.68 35.98
CA VAL A 96 -9.07 -13.39 36.58
C VAL A 96 -8.52 -14.56 37.37
#